data_AF-A0A2N6KI91-F1
#
_entry.id   AF-A0A2N6KI91-F1
#
_cell.length_a   1.000
_cell.length_b   1.000
_cell.length_c   1.000
_cell.angle_alpha   90.00
_cell.angle_beta   90.00
_cell.angle_gamma   90.00
#
_symmetry.space_group_name_H-M   'P 1'
#
loop_
_entity.id
_entity.type
_entity.pdbx_description
1 polymer ?
#
loop_
_entity_poly.entity_id
_entity_poly.type
_entity_poly.pdbx_seq_one_letter_code
_entity_poly.pdbx_strand_id
1 'polypeptide(L)' 'MLEIGWFSAKLFFKGKLIRDPQYFWQQTAIGASIGLLLLIVPLFLHFPLWLTVILSSVTTGTIMPFLLQDFRMK' A
#
# COMPACT_ATOMS: atom_id res chain seq x y z
N MET A 1 -21.43 -4.55 11.35
CA MET A 1 -20.08 -4.00 11.06
C MET A 1 -19.74 -3.99 9.57
N LEU A 2 -20.11 -5.03 8.79
CA LEU A 2 -19.91 -5.05 7.33
C LEU A 2 -20.62 -3.90 6.60
N GLU A 3 -21.79 -3.46 7.07
CA GLU A 3 -22.52 -2.33 6.48
C GLU A 3 -21.73 -1.01 6.58
N ILE A 4 -21.04 -0.79 7.70
CA ILE A 4 -20.20 0.40 7.91
C ILE A 4 -19.00 0.35 6.95
N GLY A 5 -18.39 -0.84 6.79
CA GLY A 5 -17.34 -1.07 5.79
C GLY A 5 -17.81 -0.82 4.36
N TRP A 6 -19.04 -1.24 4.03
CA TRP A 6 -19.64 -1.03 2.71
C TRP A 6 -19.92 0.45 2.43
N PHE A 7 -20.43 1.19 3.41
CA PHE A 7 -20.61 2.64 3.30
C PHE A 7 -19.27 3.36 3.13
N SER A 8 -18.25 2.96 3.90
CA SER A 8 -16.91 3.52 3.80
C SER A 8 -16.27 3.25 2.43
N ALA A 9 -16.39 2.02 1.91
CA ALA A 9 -15.94 1.69 0.56
C ALA A 9 -16.68 2.51 -0.51
N LYS A 10 -18.01 2.67 -0.41
CA LYS A 10 -18.80 3.49 -1.34
C LYS A 10 -18.39 4.97 -1.30
N LEU A 11 -18.04 5.52 -0.14
CA LEU A 11 -17.53 6.89 0.03
C LEU A 11 -16.09 7.03 -0.51
N PHE A 12 -15.26 6.00 -0.35
CA PHE A 12 -13.91 5.92 -0.88
C PHE A 12 -13.91 5.97 -2.42
N PHE A 13 -14.72 5.12 -3.06
CA PHE A 13 -14.87 5.12 -4.53
C PHE A 13 -15.49 6.42 -5.07
N LYS A 14 -16.30 7.12 -4.27
CA LYS A 14 -16.82 8.44 -4.63
C LYS A 14 -15.81 9.58 -4.44
N GLY A 15 -14.60 9.31 -3.95
CA GLY A 15 -13.58 10.32 -3.66
C GLY A 15 -13.98 11.29 -2.54
N LYS A 16 -15.01 10.95 -1.76
CA LYS A 16 -15.53 11.80 -0.68
C LYS A 16 -14.96 11.46 0.69
N LEU A 17 -14.28 10.32 0.82
CA LEU A 17 -13.68 9.87 2.07
C LEU A 17 -12.28 10.47 2.31
N ILE A 18 -11.53 10.68 1.23
CA ILE A 18 -10.14 11.13 1.26
C ILE A 18 -10.11 12.61 0.92
N ARG A 19 -9.40 13.40 1.71
CA ARG A 19 -9.22 14.84 1.46
C ARG A 19 -8.49 15.10 0.13
N ASP A 20 -7.42 14.34 -0.11
CA ASP A 20 -6.57 14.43 -1.31
C ASP A 20 -6.39 13.05 -1.97
N PRO A 21 -7.34 12.63 -2.85
CA PRO A 21 -7.30 11.30 -3.46
C PRO A 21 -6.08 11.08 -4.36
N GLN A 22 -5.56 12.14 -5.00
CA GLN A 22 -4.37 12.07 -5.84
C GLN A 22 -3.12 11.70 -5.02
N TYR A 23 -2.96 12.30 -3.85
CA TYR A 23 -1.85 12.01 -2.94
C TYR A 23 -1.89 10.56 -2.45
N PHE A 24 -3.08 10.08 -2.07
CA PHE A 24 -3.29 8.69 -1.67
C PHE A 24 -2.88 7.70 -2.77
N TRP A 25 -3.33 7.93 -4.01
CA TRP A 25 -2.96 7.08 -5.14
C TRP A 25 -1.46 7.14 -5.46
N GLN A 26 -0.85 8.33 -5.42
CA GLN A 26 0.59 8.48 -5.62
C GLN A 26 1.40 7.71 -4.58
N GLN A 27 1.10 7.88 -3.30
CA GLN A 27 1.80 7.18 -2.23
C GLN A 27 1.59 5.67 -2.27
N THR A 28 0.38 5.23 -2.57
CA THR A 28 0.07 3.79 -2.75
C THR A 28 0.86 3.23 -3.92
N ALA A 29 0.94 3.95 -5.04
CA ALA A 29 1.73 3.54 -6.20
C ALA A 29 3.22 3.50 -5.89
N ILE A 30 3.75 4.48 -5.13
CA ILE A 30 5.15 4.49 -4.69
C ILE A 30 5.42 3.28 -3.79
N GLY A 31 4.62 3.05 -2.75
CA GLY A 31 4.78 1.90 -1.86
C GLY A 31 4.70 0.56 -2.59
N ALA A 32 3.72 0.41 -3.50
CA ALA A 32 3.56 -0.78 -4.32
C ALA A 32 4.74 -0.98 -5.28
N SER A 33 5.25 0.08 -5.91
CA SER A 33 6.40 0.01 -6.80
C SER A 33 7.68 -0.39 -6.06
N ILE A 34 7.91 0.12 -4.85
CA ILE A 34 9.04 -0.24 -4.00
C ILE A 34 8.93 -1.71 -3.59
N GLY A 35 7.76 -2.15 -3.12
CA GLY A 35 7.53 -3.54 -2.75
C GLY A 35 7.72 -4.51 -3.92
N LEU A 36 7.22 -4.15 -5.11
CA LEU A 36 7.40 -4.94 -6.32
C LEU A 36 8.87 -5.03 -6.74
N LEU A 37 9.60 -3.91 -6.72
CA LEU A 37 11.04 -3.90 -6.99
C LEU A 37 11.81 -4.77 -5.98
N LEU A 38 11.47 -4.69 -4.69
CA LEU A 38 12.11 -5.49 -3.65
C LEU A 38 11.84 -6.99 -3.81
N LEU A 39 10.74 -7.37 -4.44
CA LEU A 39 10.39 -8.76 -4.72
C LEU A 39 11.09 -9.26 -6.00
N ILE A 40 11.12 -8.43 -7.04
CA ILE A 40 11.65 -8.81 -8.36
C ILE A 40 13.18 -8.82 -8.38
N VAL A 41 13.87 -7.87 -7.73
CA VAL A 41 15.33 -7.77 -7.77
C VAL A 41 16.01 -9.05 -7.24
N PRO A 42 15.64 -9.61 -6.07
CA PRO A 42 16.27 -10.81 -5.55
C PRO A 42 15.97 -12.07 -6.37
N LEU A 43 14.86 -12.07 -7.13
CA LEU A 43 14.53 -13.16 -8.05
C LEU A 43 15.59 -13.31 -9.14
N PHE A 44 16.10 -12.20 -9.68
CA PHE A 44 17.19 -12.20 -10.66
C PHE A 44 18.53 -12.65 -10.08
N LEU A 45 18.74 -12.49 -8.76
CA LEU A 45 19.96 -12.93 -8.07
C LEU A 45 19.91 -14.41 -7.63
N HIS A 46 18.90 -15.18 -8.04
CA HIS A 46 18.65 -16.56 -7.58
C HIS A 46 18.59 -16.67 -6.04
N PHE A 47 18.18 -15.60 -5.36
CA PHE A 47 18.02 -15.60 -3.91
C PHE A 47 16.84 -16.51 -3.51
N PRO A 48 16.87 -17.15 -2.32
CA PRO A 48 15.78 -17.97 -1.85
C PRO A 48 14.47 -17.16 -1.77
N LEU A 49 13.51 -17.55 -2.60
CA LEU A 49 12.20 -16.91 -2.73
C LEU A 49 11.50 -16.66 -1.40
N TRP A 50 11.56 -17.62 -0.47
CA TRP A 50 10.92 -17.52 0.83
C TRP A 50 11.46 -16.34 1.66
N LEU A 51 12.78 -16.11 1.62
CA LEU A 51 13.41 -15.00 2.34
C LEU A 51 13.05 -13.66 1.67
N THR A 52 13.05 -13.61 0.33
CA THR A 52 12.67 -12.44 -0.45
C THR A 52 11.22 -12.02 -0.20
N VAL A 53 10.29 -12.99 -0.15
CA VAL A 53 8.88 -12.72 0.13
C VAL A 53 8.71 -12.18 1.54
N ILE A 54 9.35 -12.78 2.54
CA ILE A 54 9.28 -12.29 3.93
C ILE A 54 9.81 -10.86 4.01
N LEU A 55 11.00 -10.60 3.45
CA LEU A 55 11.63 -9.29 3.54
C LEU A 55 10.82 -8.22 2.79
N SER A 56 10.32 -8.53 1.59
CA SER A 56 9.48 -7.61 0.80
C SER A 56 8.12 -7.35 1.48
N SER A 57 7.47 -8.37 2.05
CA SER A 57 6.21 -8.17 2.80
C SER A 57 6.43 -7.34 4.06
N VAL A 58 7.48 -7.60 4.83
CA VAL A 58 7.77 -6.84 6.07
C VAL A 58 8.08 -5.39 5.73
N THR A 59 8.97 -5.15 4.77
CA THR A 59 9.35 -3.78 4.36
C THR A 59 8.18 -3.01 3.75
N THR A 60 7.40 -3.63 2.86
CA THR A 60 6.22 -2.98 2.29
C THR A 60 5.18 -2.69 3.37
N GLY A 61 4.95 -3.64 4.28
CA GLY A 61 4.02 -3.51 5.39
C GLY A 61 4.39 -2.44 6.41
N THR A 62 5.69 -2.18 6.65
CA THR A 62 6.15 -1.11 7.54
C THR A 62 6.22 0.25 6.85
N ILE A 63 6.50 0.28 5.55
CA ILE A 63 6.55 1.53 4.76
C ILE A 63 5.15 2.07 4.47
N MET A 64 4.15 1.21 4.25
CA MET A 64 2.76 1.61 3.96
C MET A 64 2.14 2.55 5.01
N PRO A 65 2.21 2.28 6.34
CA PRO A 65 1.65 3.18 7.35
C PRO A 65 2.43 4.49 7.46
N PHE A 66 3.73 4.50 7.12
CA PHE A 66 4.53 5.73 7.14
C PHE A 66 4.26 6.61 5.93
N LEU A 67 4.10 6.02 4.74
CA LEU A 67 3.63 6.74 3.55
C LEU A 67 2.26 7.35 3.83
N LEU A 68 1.32 6.55 4.32
CA LEU A 68 -0.04 7.00 4.62
C LEU A 68 -0.16 7.77 5.95
N GLN A 69 0.94 8.24 6.55
CA GLN A 69 0.91 8.95 7.84
C GLN A 69 0.15 10.28 7.76
N ASP A 70 0.20 10.98 6.63
CA ASP A 70 -0.56 12.22 6.36
C ASP A 70 -2.01 11.96 5.90
N PHE A 71 -2.49 10.71 6.02
CA PHE A 71 -3.85 10.34 5.66
C PHE A 71 -4.88 10.99 6.60
N ARG A 72 -5.40 12.14 6.19
CA ARG A 72 -6.53 12.79 6.86
C ARG A 72 -7.84 12.41 6.16
N MET A 73 -8.72 11.72 6.88
CA MET A 73 -10.13 11.58 6.48
C MET A 73 -10.82 12.95 6.55
N LYS A 74 -11.76 13.19 5.65
CA LYS A 74 -12.54 14.43 5.58
C LYS A 74 -13.74 14.41 6.52
#